data_AF-A0A7J2PZ33-F1
#
_entry.id   AF-A0A7J2PZ33-F1
#
_cell.length_a   1.000
_cell.length_b   1.000
_cell.length_c   1.000
_cell.angle_alpha   90.00
_cell.angle_beta   90.00
_cell.angle_gamma   90.00
#
_symmetry.space_group_name_H-M   'P 1'
#
loop_
_entity.id
_entity.type
_entity.pdbx_description
1 polymer ?
#
loop_
_entity_poly.entity_id
_entity_poly.type
_entity_poly.pdbx_seq_one_letter_code
_entity_poly.pdbx_strand_id
1 'polypeptide(L)'
;MLEKRNITKEDIFLKARILSEGVRVKVKKPPKRGATFRPFVLDGCDLVAMPLPNPYSRLELVIDGEDVTISDMGKIMSLGKLEVRRSWLDEIMSNGKPAEIVYRNSASSTSIFNIIMTFRCYNYDSGQGCRYCGLFAYPKNKAPSVSIAHHITRLQVEMAVIAAKKGWRGTLSITGGALPPVQRDQMVDKIEMVMTQLN
;
A
#
# COMPACT_ATOMS: atom_id res chain seq x y z
N MET A 1 3.34 10.14 27.08
CA MET A 1 2.39 9.98 25.97
C MET A 1 1.69 11.30 25.80
N LEU A 2 1.65 11.85 24.58
CA LEU A 2 0.82 13.02 24.31
C LEU A 2 -0.65 12.60 24.45
N GLU A 3 -1.48 13.44 25.08
CA GLU A 3 -2.91 13.17 25.17
C GLU A 3 -3.52 13.09 23.78
N LYS A 4 -4.41 12.10 23.59
CA LYS A 4 -5.16 11.95 22.36
C LYS A 4 -6.16 13.11 22.27
N ARG A 5 -6.04 13.88 21.20
CA ARG A 5 -6.95 14.97 20.82
C ARG A 5 -7.74 14.60 19.58
N ASN A 6 -8.82 15.33 19.35
CA ASN A 6 -9.57 15.21 18.10
C ASN A 6 -8.70 15.66 16.91
N ILE A 7 -8.91 15.00 15.78
CA ILE A 7 -8.35 15.39 14.49
C ILE A 7 -8.92 16.76 14.13
N THR A 8 -8.04 17.74 13.84
CA THR A 8 -8.45 19.07 13.43
C THR A 8 -8.39 19.24 11.91
N LYS A 9 -8.92 20.36 11.43
CA LYS A 9 -8.86 20.73 10.00
C LYS A 9 -7.41 20.87 9.53
N GLU A 10 -6.53 21.36 10.39
CA GLU A 10 -5.10 21.55 10.12
C GLU A 10 -4.39 20.21 9.92
N ASP A 11 -4.73 19.17 10.69
CA ASP A 11 -4.18 17.82 10.49
C ASP A 11 -4.57 17.25 9.13
N ILE A 12 -5.83 17.41 8.76
CA ILE A 12 -6.37 16.92 7.48
C ILE A 12 -5.69 17.66 6.33
N PHE A 13 -5.55 18.98 6.42
CA PHE A 13 -4.83 19.75 5.42
C PHE A 13 -3.35 19.38 5.34
N LEU A 14 -2.68 19.18 6.46
CA LEU A 14 -1.29 18.75 6.47
C LEU A 14 -1.13 17.39 5.77
N LYS A 15 -1.99 16.41 6.08
CA LYS A 15 -2.01 15.13 5.38
C LYS A 15 -2.28 15.28 3.88
N ALA A 16 -3.26 16.11 3.50
CA ALA A 16 -3.56 16.36 2.10
C ALA A 16 -2.33 16.91 1.36
N ARG A 17 -1.63 17.89 1.95
CA ARG A 17 -0.40 18.45 1.38
C ARG A 17 0.73 17.42 1.27
N ILE A 18 0.94 16.59 2.29
CA ILE A 18 1.93 15.49 2.23
C ILE A 18 1.65 14.55 1.05
N LEU A 19 0.37 14.26 0.79
CA LEU A 19 -0.04 13.37 -0.30
C LEU A 19 -0.04 14.05 -1.68
N SER A 20 -0.32 15.35 -1.77
CA SER A 20 -0.41 16.08 -3.05
C SER A 20 0.89 16.74 -3.48
N GLU A 21 1.57 17.42 -2.55
CA GLU A 21 2.84 18.11 -2.82
C GLU A 21 4.04 17.17 -2.65
N GLY A 22 3.89 16.09 -1.86
CA GLY A 22 5.02 15.30 -1.40
C GLY A 22 5.85 16.04 -0.35
N VAL A 23 6.96 15.43 0.06
CA VAL A 23 7.85 15.96 1.10
C VAL A 23 9.32 15.80 0.72
N ARG A 24 10.13 16.81 1.02
CA ARG A 24 11.59 16.69 0.97
C ARG A 24 12.05 15.90 2.18
N VAL A 25 12.53 14.69 1.96
CA VAL A 25 12.90 13.78 3.07
C VAL A 25 14.38 13.94 3.42
N LYS A 26 14.66 14.06 4.72
CA LYS A 26 16.01 14.03 5.29
C LYS A 26 16.07 12.95 6.37
N VAL A 27 16.99 12.00 6.23
CA VAL A 27 17.20 10.94 7.21
C VAL A 27 18.42 11.29 8.05
N LYS A 28 18.23 11.65 9.32
CA LYS A 28 19.33 11.85 10.29
C LYS A 28 19.82 10.51 10.82
N LYS A 29 18.89 9.66 11.22
CA LYS A 29 19.15 8.32 11.74
C LYS A 29 18.10 7.35 11.19
N PRO A 30 18.49 6.19 10.65
CA PRO A 30 17.54 5.20 10.17
C PRO A 30 16.77 4.55 11.35
N PRO A 31 15.53 4.06 11.14
CA PRO A 31 14.80 3.33 12.15
C PRO A 31 15.51 2.02 12.52
N LYS A 32 15.27 1.52 13.74
CA LYS A 32 15.91 0.27 14.19
C LYS A 32 15.36 -0.96 13.47
N ARG A 33 14.10 -0.88 13.01
CA ARG A 33 13.41 -1.96 12.29
C ARG A 33 12.57 -1.39 11.14
N GLY A 34 12.36 -2.19 10.10
CA GLY A 34 11.53 -1.85 8.94
C GLY A 34 12.16 -0.85 7.97
N ALA A 35 11.42 -0.54 6.91
CA ALA A 35 11.87 0.39 5.88
C ALA A 35 11.94 1.84 6.42
N THR A 36 12.99 2.58 6.06
CA THR A 36 13.12 4.01 6.39
C THR A 36 11.95 4.83 5.85
N PHE A 37 11.50 4.52 4.63
CA PHE A 37 10.35 5.14 4.00
C PHE A 37 9.12 4.26 4.23
N ARG A 38 8.28 4.67 5.17
CA ARG A 38 7.01 4.02 5.50
C ARG A 38 6.01 5.05 6.04
N PRO A 39 4.71 4.71 6.15
CA PRO A 39 3.74 5.58 6.78
C PRO A 39 4.17 5.96 8.20
N PHE A 40 3.70 7.10 8.69
CA PHE A 40 3.92 7.56 10.05
C PHE A 40 2.62 8.12 10.62
N VAL A 41 2.52 8.13 11.94
CA VAL A 41 1.35 8.55 12.70
C VAL A 41 1.64 9.93 13.28
N LEU A 42 0.77 10.91 13.05
CA LEU A 42 0.87 12.23 13.67
C LEU A 42 0.59 12.14 15.17
N ASP A 43 1.42 12.83 15.96
CA ASP A 43 1.28 12.88 17.40
C ASP A 43 -0.06 13.53 17.81
N GLY A 44 -0.75 12.88 18.74
CA GLY A 44 -1.99 13.39 19.34
C GLY A 44 -3.27 13.12 18.56
N CYS A 45 -3.25 12.71 17.28
CA CYS A 45 -4.50 12.54 16.51
C CYS A 45 -4.63 11.24 15.71
N ASP A 46 -3.70 10.28 15.86
CA ASP A 46 -3.68 8.97 15.19
C ASP A 46 -3.75 9.02 13.65
N LEU A 47 -3.58 10.21 13.05
CA LEU A 47 -3.69 10.38 11.61
C LEU A 47 -2.45 9.83 10.92
N VAL A 48 -2.64 8.81 10.08
CA VAL A 48 -1.55 8.18 9.33
C VAL A 48 -1.32 8.90 8.00
N ALA A 49 -0.07 9.23 7.70
CA ALA A 49 0.36 9.81 6.43
C ALA A 49 1.48 8.98 5.79
N MET A 50 1.41 8.75 4.48
CA MET A 50 2.49 8.14 3.71
C MET A 50 3.38 9.25 3.13
N PRO A 51 4.68 9.30 3.45
CA PRO A 51 5.56 10.29 2.86
C PRO A 51 5.84 9.93 1.40
N LEU A 52 5.45 10.82 0.49
CA LEU A 52 5.81 10.71 -0.92
C LEU A 52 7.03 11.60 -1.17
N PRO A 53 8.22 11.04 -1.46
CA PRO A 53 9.42 11.85 -1.65
C PRO A 53 9.27 12.82 -2.83
N ASN A 54 9.46 14.11 -2.55
CA ASN A 54 9.58 15.16 -3.55
C ASN A 54 10.70 16.12 -3.14
N PRO A 55 11.86 16.12 -3.82
CA PRO A 55 12.99 16.97 -3.44
C PRO A 55 12.71 18.48 -3.55
N TYR A 56 11.68 18.86 -4.32
CA TYR A 56 11.28 20.26 -4.53
C TYR A 56 10.14 20.71 -3.61
N SER A 57 9.62 19.84 -2.74
CA SER A 57 8.56 20.21 -1.81
C SER A 57 9.07 21.22 -0.78
N ARG A 58 8.20 22.17 -0.41
CA ARG A 58 8.41 23.10 0.70
C ARG A 58 8.29 22.40 2.05
N LEU A 59 7.52 21.32 2.10
CA LEU A 59 7.41 20.48 3.28
C LEU A 59 8.69 19.65 3.41
N GLU A 60 9.34 19.78 4.57
CA GLU A 60 10.46 18.94 4.95
C GLU A 60 9.99 17.91 5.97
N LEU A 61 10.36 16.66 5.74
CA LEU A 61 10.17 15.56 6.69
C LEU A 61 11.54 15.06 7.13
N VAL A 62 11.81 15.17 8.43
CA VAL A 62 13.04 14.68 9.06
C VAL A 62 12.74 13.39 9.81
N ILE A 63 13.47 12.31 9.48
CA ILE A 63 13.43 11.03 10.19
C ILE A 63 14.66 10.94 11.10
N ASP A 64 14.42 10.75 12.40
CA ASP A 64 15.45 10.51 13.41
C ASP A 64 15.10 9.25 14.22
N GLY A 65 15.55 8.09 13.73
CA GLY A 65 15.16 6.80 14.27
C GLY A 65 13.71 6.49 13.95
N GLU A 66 12.86 6.45 14.99
CA GLU A 66 11.42 6.23 14.85
C GLU A 66 10.64 7.56 14.85
N ASP A 67 11.27 8.67 15.25
CA ASP A 67 10.63 9.96 15.38
C ASP A 67 10.63 10.70 14.03
N VAL A 68 9.52 11.37 13.75
CA VAL A 68 9.28 12.13 12.51
C VAL A 68 8.96 13.57 12.88
N THR A 69 9.67 14.51 12.27
CA THR A 69 9.35 15.94 12.35
C THR A 69 8.95 16.44 10.98
N ILE A 70 7.79 17.09 10.88
CA ILE A 70 7.35 17.77 9.67
C ILE A 70 7.46 19.27 9.87
N SER A 71 8.09 19.95 8.92
CA SER A 71 8.17 21.41 8.90
C SER A 71 7.81 21.98 7.55
N ASP A 72 7.28 23.20 7.53
CA ASP A 72 7.10 24.01 6.33
C ASP A 72 8.02 25.21 6.45
N MET A 73 9.02 25.31 5.56
CA MET A 73 10.03 26.37 5.60
C MET A 73 10.68 26.58 6.99
N GLY A 74 10.98 25.48 7.69
CA GLY A 74 11.62 25.51 9.01
C GLY A 74 10.68 25.70 10.20
N LYS A 75 9.40 26.03 9.98
CA LYS A 75 8.39 26.02 11.04
C LYS A 75 7.86 24.60 11.24
N ILE A 76 7.97 24.07 12.46
CA ILE A 76 7.42 22.74 12.79
C ILE A 76 5.90 22.81 12.69
N MET A 77 5.35 21.92 11.86
CA MET A 77 3.91 21.79 11.61
C MET A 77 3.33 20.66 12.46
N SER A 78 4.05 19.54 12.57
CA SER A 78 3.66 18.41 13.40
C SER A 78 4.86 17.52 13.73
N LEU A 79 4.71 16.78 14.82
CA LEU A 79 5.54 15.64 15.16
C LEU A 79 4.77 14.35 14.87
N GLY A 80 5.48 13.24 14.89
CA GLY A 80 4.89 11.92 14.74
C GLY A 80 5.92 10.82 14.90
N LYS A 81 5.47 9.59 14.68
CA LYS A 81 6.32 8.39 14.73
C LYS A 81 6.09 7.55 13.50
N LEU A 82 7.18 7.01 12.95
CA LEU A 82 7.10 5.98 11.91
C LEU A 82 6.17 4.88 12.40
N GLU A 83 5.27 4.44 11.52
CA GLU A 83 4.32 3.39 11.83
C GLU A 83 5.10 2.13 12.24
N VAL A 84 4.66 1.50 13.32
CA VAL A 84 5.28 0.27 13.82
C VAL A 84 5.27 -0.76 12.69
N ARG A 85 6.44 -1.31 12.37
CA ARG A 85 6.54 -2.41 11.43
C ARG A 85 5.64 -3.55 11.92
N ARG A 86 4.67 -3.92 11.11
CA ARG A 86 3.78 -5.05 11.39
C ARG A 86 4.59 -6.34 11.37
N SER A 87 4.55 -7.10 12.46
CA SER A 87 5.31 -8.36 12.60
C SER A 87 5.00 -9.38 11.50
N TRP A 88 3.76 -9.39 11.00
CA TRP A 88 3.37 -10.32 9.94
C TRP A 88 4.11 -10.09 8.61
N LEU A 89 4.71 -8.92 8.40
CA LEU A 89 5.53 -8.65 7.20
C LEU A 89 6.81 -9.51 7.18
N ASP A 90 7.28 -9.95 8.35
CA ASP A 90 8.49 -10.77 8.51
C ASP A 90 8.19 -12.28 8.46
N GLU A 91 6.92 -12.68 8.45
CA GLU A 91 6.53 -14.08 8.40
C GLU A 91 6.90 -14.70 7.06
N ILE A 92 7.44 -15.91 7.12
CA ILE A 92 7.87 -16.66 5.95
C ILE A 92 6.66 -17.34 5.31
N MET A 93 6.46 -17.07 4.03
CA MET A 93 5.44 -17.70 3.20
C MET A 93 5.92 -19.05 2.64
N SER A 94 5.00 -19.81 2.04
CA SER A 94 5.21 -21.11 1.41
C SER A 94 6.30 -21.13 0.34
N ASN A 95 6.62 -19.97 -0.25
CA ASN A 95 7.71 -19.81 -1.23
C ASN A 95 9.08 -19.49 -0.59
N GLY A 96 9.19 -19.56 0.74
CA GLY A 96 10.43 -19.27 1.49
C GLY A 96 10.80 -17.78 1.54
N LYS A 97 9.89 -16.87 1.16
CA LYS A 97 10.09 -15.43 1.17
C LYS A 97 9.23 -14.75 2.25
N PRO A 98 9.67 -13.62 2.82
CA PRO A 98 8.84 -12.83 3.73
C PRO A 98 7.58 -12.28 3.05
N ALA A 99 6.48 -12.19 3.78
CA ALA A 99 5.22 -11.60 3.35
C ALA A 99 5.36 -10.17 2.81
N GLU A 100 6.34 -9.41 3.31
CA GLU A 100 6.67 -8.07 2.83
C GLU A 100 6.89 -7.99 1.31
N ILE A 101 7.50 -9.01 0.70
CA ILE A 101 7.79 -8.99 -0.74
C ILE A 101 6.51 -8.96 -1.54
N VAL A 102 5.49 -9.71 -1.13
CA VAL A 102 4.18 -9.73 -1.79
C VAL A 102 3.41 -8.45 -1.48
N TYR A 103 3.43 -8.00 -0.22
CA TYR A 103 2.75 -6.78 0.21
C TYR A 103 3.17 -5.56 -0.63
N ARG A 104 4.48 -5.33 -0.78
CA ARG A 104 5.03 -4.19 -1.55
C ARG A 104 4.61 -4.19 -3.03
N ASN A 105 4.37 -5.38 -3.61
CA ASN A 105 4.06 -5.54 -5.03
C ASN A 105 2.56 -5.72 -5.32
N SER A 106 1.71 -5.76 -4.29
CA SER A 106 0.28 -6.05 -4.44
C SER A 106 -0.62 -4.82 -4.64
N ALA A 107 -0.04 -3.61 -4.64
CA ALA A 107 -0.80 -2.35 -4.52
C ALA A 107 -1.73 -2.31 -3.30
N SER A 108 -1.37 -3.08 -2.25
CA SER A 108 -2.06 -3.06 -0.96
C SER A 108 -1.63 -1.85 -0.13
N SER A 109 -2.49 -1.49 0.80
CA SER A 109 -2.22 -0.54 1.86
C SER A 109 -2.35 -1.23 3.22
N THR A 110 -2.08 -0.46 4.26
CA THR A 110 -2.14 -0.91 5.65
C THR A 110 -3.54 -1.31 6.10
N SER A 111 -4.57 -0.67 5.53
CA SER A 111 -5.98 -0.90 5.82
C SER A 111 -6.68 -1.74 4.77
N ILE A 112 -6.16 -1.81 3.54
CA ILE A 112 -6.78 -2.52 2.42
C ILE A 112 -5.75 -3.45 1.78
N PHE A 113 -5.99 -4.76 1.84
CA PHE A 113 -5.24 -5.69 1.00
C PHE A 113 -5.94 -5.89 -0.33
N ASN A 114 -5.18 -5.66 -1.39
CA ASN A 114 -5.64 -5.84 -2.75
C ASN A 114 -5.25 -7.25 -3.23
N ILE A 115 -6.26 -8.07 -3.51
CA ILE A 115 -6.10 -9.41 -4.09
C ILE A 115 -6.54 -9.33 -5.55
N ILE A 116 -5.59 -9.55 -6.45
CA ILE A 116 -5.79 -9.40 -7.89
C ILE A 116 -6.26 -10.76 -8.43
N MET A 117 -7.53 -10.85 -8.80
CA MET A 117 -8.11 -12.06 -9.40
C MET A 117 -7.77 -12.20 -10.89
N THR A 118 -7.48 -11.08 -11.57
CA THR A 118 -7.04 -11.11 -12.97
C THR A 118 -6.23 -9.87 -13.35
N PHE A 119 -5.12 -10.09 -14.05
CA PHE A 119 -4.28 -9.04 -14.63
C PHE A 119 -4.66 -8.72 -16.09
N ARG A 120 -5.69 -9.37 -16.64
CA ARG A 120 -6.18 -9.16 -17.99
C ARG A 120 -7.30 -8.12 -17.99
N CYS A 121 -7.32 -7.26 -19.00
CA CYS A 121 -8.37 -6.27 -19.19
C CYS A 121 -8.67 -6.18 -20.68
N TYR A 122 -9.93 -6.39 -21.07
CA TYR A 122 -10.35 -6.36 -22.47
C TYR A 122 -10.03 -5.04 -23.15
N ASN A 123 -10.15 -3.91 -22.45
CA ASN A 123 -9.75 -2.60 -22.98
C ASN A 123 -8.26 -2.58 -23.32
N TYR A 124 -7.40 -3.15 -22.46
CA TYR A 124 -5.98 -3.27 -22.75
C TYR A 124 -5.72 -4.23 -23.92
N ASP A 125 -6.32 -5.42 -23.89
CA ASP A 125 -6.11 -6.46 -24.90
C ASP A 125 -6.62 -6.04 -26.30
N SER A 126 -7.60 -5.15 -26.37
CA SER A 126 -8.14 -4.57 -27.62
C SER A 126 -7.41 -3.31 -28.12
N GLY A 127 -6.37 -2.86 -27.42
CA GLY A 127 -5.65 -1.63 -27.75
C GLY A 127 -6.39 -0.34 -27.36
N GLN A 128 -7.55 -0.44 -26.71
CA GLN A 128 -8.34 0.66 -26.18
C GLN A 128 -8.10 0.87 -24.67
N GLY A 129 -6.86 0.66 -24.22
CA GLY A 129 -6.52 0.68 -22.81
C GLY A 129 -6.84 2.02 -22.15
N CYS A 130 -7.30 1.99 -20.90
CA CYS A 130 -7.59 3.23 -20.18
C CYS A 130 -6.29 4.04 -20.01
N ARG A 131 -6.28 5.30 -20.45
CA ARG A 131 -5.11 6.20 -20.45
C ARG A 131 -4.36 6.28 -19.11
N TYR A 132 -5.07 6.10 -18.01
CA TYR A 132 -4.55 6.19 -16.65
C TYR A 132 -4.41 4.84 -15.93
N CYS A 133 -4.72 3.72 -16.59
CA CYS A 133 -4.54 2.39 -16.00
C CYS A 133 -3.05 2.05 -15.93
N GLY A 134 -2.55 1.60 -14.78
CA GLY A 134 -1.14 1.23 -14.60
C GLY A 134 -0.64 0.13 -15.55
N LEU A 135 -1.51 -0.75 -16.02
CA LEU A 135 -1.17 -1.76 -17.04
C LEU A 135 -0.92 -1.14 -18.42
N PHE A 136 -1.64 -0.05 -18.75
CA PHE A 136 -1.49 0.67 -20.01
C PHE A 136 -0.42 1.76 -19.95
N ALA A 137 -0.42 2.56 -18.87
CA ALA A 137 0.50 3.67 -18.65
C ALA A 137 1.96 3.22 -18.44
N TYR A 138 2.17 1.95 -18.03
CA TYR A 138 3.50 1.36 -17.95
C TYR A 138 3.61 0.14 -18.88
N PRO A 139 3.80 0.34 -20.21
CA PRO A 139 3.68 -0.71 -21.23
C PRO A 139 4.73 -1.83 -21.14
N LYS A 140 5.74 -1.69 -20.27
CA LYS A 140 6.67 -2.78 -19.93
C LYS A 140 6.00 -3.89 -19.08
N ASN A 141 4.89 -3.59 -18.42
CA ASN A 141 4.10 -4.57 -17.67
C ASN A 141 3.11 -5.26 -18.61
N LYS A 142 3.57 -6.22 -19.41
CA LYS A 142 2.64 -7.16 -20.06
C LYS A 142 1.89 -7.93 -18.98
N ALA A 143 0.60 -8.19 -19.19
CA ALA A 143 -0.15 -9.06 -18.31
C ALA A 143 0.59 -10.42 -18.18
N PRO A 144 0.83 -10.93 -16.96
CA PRO A 144 1.46 -12.22 -16.77
C PRO A 144 0.64 -13.33 -17.43
N SER A 145 1.30 -14.46 -17.71
CA SER A 145 0.58 -15.68 -18.12
C SER A 145 -0.42 -16.10 -17.04
N VAL A 146 -1.43 -16.91 -17.41
CA VAL A 146 -2.47 -17.37 -16.47
C VAL A 146 -1.86 -18.10 -15.26
N SER A 147 -0.86 -18.96 -15.49
CA SER A 147 -0.18 -19.68 -14.41
C SER A 147 0.55 -18.75 -13.44
N ILE A 148 1.25 -17.74 -13.96
CA ILE A 148 1.93 -16.73 -13.14
C ILE A 148 0.89 -15.88 -12.38
N ALA A 149 -0.20 -15.49 -13.04
CA ALA A 149 -1.28 -14.74 -12.42
C ALA A 149 -1.89 -15.51 -11.24
N HIS A 150 -2.25 -16.79 -11.41
CA HIS A 150 -2.78 -17.63 -10.34
C HIS A 150 -1.78 -17.79 -9.20
N HIS A 151 -0.49 -17.95 -9.51
CA HIS A 151 0.55 -18.02 -8.50
C HIS A 151 0.65 -16.72 -7.69
N ILE A 152 0.61 -15.55 -8.34
CA ILE A 152 0.60 -14.24 -7.67
C ILE A 152 -0.65 -14.10 -6.79
N THR A 153 -1.84 -14.44 -7.29
CA THR A 153 -3.08 -14.40 -6.52
C THR A 153 -2.98 -15.28 -5.27
N ARG A 154 -2.46 -16.52 -5.40
CA ARG A 154 -2.25 -17.43 -4.27
C ARG A 154 -1.34 -16.83 -3.21
N LEU A 155 -0.24 -16.20 -3.64
CA LEU A 155 0.67 -15.52 -2.71
C LEU A 155 -0.01 -14.32 -2.02
N GLN A 156 -0.82 -13.55 -2.72
CA GLN A 156 -1.57 -12.44 -2.12
C GLN A 156 -2.58 -12.92 -1.08
N VAL A 157 -3.28 -14.04 -1.37
CA VAL A 157 -4.18 -14.69 -0.41
C VAL A 157 -3.42 -15.21 0.80
N GLU A 158 -2.31 -15.94 0.60
CA GLU A 158 -1.48 -16.44 1.68
C GLU A 158 -0.97 -15.32 2.60
N MET A 159 -0.49 -14.21 2.02
CA MET A 159 -0.10 -13.01 2.77
C MET A 159 -1.27 -12.48 3.62
N ALA A 160 -2.48 -12.40 3.05
CA ALA A 160 -3.67 -11.95 3.76
C ALA A 160 -4.03 -12.85 4.94
N VAL A 161 -3.97 -14.18 4.76
CA VAL A 161 -4.21 -15.18 5.80
C VAL A 161 -3.18 -15.05 6.93
N ILE A 162 -1.89 -14.94 6.60
CA ILE A 162 -0.80 -14.73 7.58
C ILE A 162 -1.08 -13.48 8.42
N ALA A 163 -1.38 -12.35 7.77
CA ALA A 163 -1.65 -11.11 8.47
C ALA A 163 -2.88 -11.20 9.37
N ALA A 164 -3.97 -11.82 8.90
CA ALA A 164 -5.21 -12.00 9.66
C ALA A 164 -4.98 -12.85 10.93
N LYS A 165 -4.22 -13.94 10.81
CA LYS A 165 -3.79 -14.78 11.94
C LYS A 165 -2.94 -14.02 12.96
N LYS A 166 -2.22 -12.99 12.51
CA LYS A 166 -1.37 -12.12 13.34
C LYS A 166 -2.09 -10.83 13.77
N GLY A 167 -3.43 -10.80 13.69
CA GLY A 167 -4.25 -9.74 14.25
C GLY A 167 -4.58 -8.58 13.31
N TRP A 168 -4.24 -8.65 12.02
CA TRP A 168 -4.72 -7.66 11.05
C TRP A 168 -6.23 -7.76 10.86
N ARG A 169 -6.93 -6.60 10.82
CA ARG A 169 -8.40 -6.47 10.76
C ARG A 169 -8.86 -5.44 9.73
N GLY A 170 -8.13 -5.31 8.63
CA GLY A 170 -8.48 -4.38 7.56
C GLY A 170 -9.52 -4.95 6.60
N THR A 171 -9.60 -4.34 5.43
CA THR A 171 -10.52 -4.70 4.34
C THR A 171 -9.78 -5.48 3.26
N LEU A 172 -10.40 -6.54 2.75
CA LEU A 172 -9.97 -7.19 1.52
C LEU A 172 -10.67 -6.54 0.34
N SER A 173 -9.91 -6.16 -0.68
CA SER A 173 -10.42 -5.70 -1.97
C SER A 173 -10.03 -6.74 -3.02
N ILE A 174 -11.03 -7.36 -3.65
CA ILE A 174 -10.80 -8.25 -4.79
C ILE A 174 -10.92 -7.41 -6.05
N THR A 175 -9.81 -7.27 -6.78
CA THR A 175 -9.76 -6.44 -7.98
C THR A 175 -9.29 -7.21 -9.19
N GLY A 176 -9.55 -6.68 -10.37
CA GLY A 176 -9.06 -7.23 -11.62
C GLY A 176 -9.44 -6.35 -12.79
N GLY A 177 -8.86 -6.63 -13.95
CA GLY A 177 -9.29 -5.98 -15.18
C GLY A 177 -10.67 -6.47 -15.66
N ALA A 178 -11.30 -5.65 -16.49
CA ALA A 178 -12.61 -5.97 -17.06
C ALA A 178 -12.47 -7.10 -18.08
N LEU A 179 -13.18 -8.21 -17.88
CA LEU A 179 -13.23 -9.30 -18.84
C LEU A 179 -14.16 -8.95 -20.02
N PRO A 180 -13.89 -9.47 -21.24
CA PRO A 180 -14.82 -9.30 -22.36
C PRO A 180 -16.19 -9.91 -22.03
N PRO A 181 -17.29 -9.43 -22.65
CA PRO A 181 -18.64 -9.92 -22.36
C PRO A 181 -18.77 -11.45 -22.33
N VAL A 182 -18.14 -12.14 -23.29
CA VAL A 182 -18.16 -13.61 -23.41
C VAL A 182 -17.41 -14.37 -22.32
N GLN A 183 -16.66 -13.67 -21.45
CA GLN A 183 -15.90 -14.26 -20.33
C GLN A 183 -16.36 -13.72 -18.98
N ARG A 184 -17.43 -12.93 -18.91
CA ARG A 184 -17.88 -12.33 -17.64
C ARG A 184 -18.32 -13.36 -16.62
N ASP A 185 -18.86 -14.49 -17.06
CA ASP A 185 -19.23 -15.59 -16.16
C ASP A 185 -18.00 -16.15 -15.42
N GLN A 186 -16.81 -16.11 -16.05
CA GLN A 186 -15.54 -16.49 -15.42
C GLN A 186 -15.11 -15.53 -14.30
N MET A 187 -15.74 -14.36 -14.17
CA MET A 187 -15.45 -13.45 -13.07
C MET A 187 -15.92 -14.03 -11.74
N VAL A 188 -17.08 -14.70 -11.74
CA VAL A 188 -17.59 -15.40 -10.56
C VAL A 188 -16.63 -16.51 -10.15
N ASP A 189 -16.24 -17.37 -11.09
CA ASP A 189 -15.28 -18.46 -10.84
C ASP A 189 -13.96 -17.95 -10.24
N LYS A 190 -13.46 -16.80 -10.74
CA LYS A 190 -12.22 -16.20 -10.24
C LYS A 190 -12.37 -15.60 -8.84
N ILE A 191 -13.53 -15.03 -8.52
CA ILE A 191 -13.85 -14.55 -7.17
C ILE A 191 -13.96 -15.76 -6.23
N GLU A 192 -14.70 -16.80 -6.61
CA GLU A 192 -14.85 -18.03 -5.83
C GLU A 192 -13.50 -18.71 -5.56
N MET A 193 -12.61 -18.73 -6.55
CA MET A 193 -11.24 -19.23 -6.39
C MET A 193 -10.47 -18.48 -5.29
N VAL A 194 -10.61 -17.15 -5.22
CA VAL A 194 -9.99 -16.33 -4.17
C VAL A 194 -10.63 -16.61 -2.81
N MET A 195 -11.97 -16.61 -2.76
CA MET A 195 -12.73 -16.81 -1.52
C MET A 195 -12.48 -18.19 -0.90
N THR A 196 -12.38 -19.23 -1.71
CA THR A 196 -12.12 -20.60 -1.24
C THR A 196 -10.73 -20.72 -0.60
N GLN A 197 -9.74 -19.95 -1.06
CA GLN A 197 -8.39 -19.95 -0.49
C GLN A 197 -8.27 -19.10 0.79
N LEU A 198 -9.24 -18.23 1.07
CA LEU A 198 -9.28 -17.39 2.27
C LEU A 198 -9.87 -18.12 3.50
N ASN A 199 -10.66 -19.17 3.26
CA ASN A 199 -11.22 -20.05 4.28
C ASN A 199 -10.16 -21.00 4.86
#